data_AF-A0A968ZME9-F1
#
_entry.id   AF-A0A968ZME9-F1
#
_cell.length_a   1.000
_cell.length_b   1.000
_cell.length_c   1.000
_cell.angle_alpha   90.00
_cell.angle_beta   90.00
_cell.angle_gamma   90.00
#
_symmetry.space_group_name_H-M   'P 1'
#
loop_
_entity.id
_entity.type
_entity.pdbx_description
1 polymer ?
#
loop_
_entity_poly.entity_id
_entity_poly.type
_entity_poly.pdbx_seq_one_letter_code
_entity_poly.pdbx_strand_id
1 'polypeptide(L)'
;QTAQHLEALQTFLKNVQKTVQPLDQPTQQLVELMSLMEHIVKQIQLQAMNAALEAARVGTAGQAFAEIAEKVHGFTRQLDSAITDIHPLITHIQGTAQIASAQISESQNSLLTPEILPLDTTREQLQNLASSHQRLFDLVHQITDTTSGQLEVTAFTEQLLTQLDTTTKTATTSSSKLAQTFQQLLSQLQTEQRIST
;
A
#
# COMPACT_ATOMS: atom_id res chain seq x y z
N GLN A 1 7.19 -11.69 50.83
CA GLN A 1 7.56 -12.30 49.53
C GLN A 1 6.37 -12.40 48.59
N THR A 2 5.28 -13.12 48.91
CA THR A 2 4.10 -13.23 48.03
C THR A 2 3.47 -11.89 47.65
N ALA A 3 3.29 -10.99 48.62
CA ALA A 3 2.76 -9.64 48.36
C ALA A 3 3.67 -8.79 47.45
N GLN A 4 5.00 -8.90 47.62
CA GLN A 4 5.97 -8.20 46.77
C GLN A 4 5.99 -8.77 45.34
N HIS A 5 5.83 -10.09 45.18
CA HIS A 5 5.70 -10.72 43.87
C HIS A 5 4.39 -10.33 43.18
N LEU A 6 3.29 -10.20 43.94
CA LEU A 6 2.00 -9.74 43.42
C LEU A 6 2.07 -8.28 42.93
N GLU A 7 2.71 -7.40 43.71
CA GLU A 7 2.91 -5.99 43.34
C GLU A 7 3.81 -5.82 42.11
N ALA A 8 4.90 -6.60 42.04
CA ALA A 8 5.76 -6.65 40.86
C ALA A 8 5.00 -7.16 39.62
N LEU A 9 4.13 -8.15 39.80
CA LEU A 9 3.32 -8.72 38.72
C LEU A 9 2.25 -7.72 38.22
N GLN A 10 1.55 -7.03 39.13
CA GLN A 10 0.62 -5.97 38.76
C GLN A 10 1.32 -4.86 37.97
N THR A 11 2.53 -4.48 38.40
CA THR A 11 3.35 -3.49 37.70
C THR A 11 3.76 -3.98 36.31
N PHE A 12 4.17 -5.24 36.19
CA PHE A 12 4.51 -5.85 34.90
C PHE A 12 3.32 -5.84 33.94
N LEU A 13 2.15 -6.34 34.36
CA LEU A 13 0.93 -6.35 33.55
C LEU A 13 0.52 -4.94 33.11
N LYS A 14 0.62 -3.95 34.00
CA LYS A 14 0.34 -2.54 33.67
C LYS A 14 1.30 -2.00 32.62
N ASN A 15 2.58 -2.39 32.67
CA ASN A 15 3.56 -1.98 31.67
C ASN A 15 3.28 -2.66 30.32
N VAL A 16 2.96 -3.95 30.30
CA VAL A 16 2.57 -4.64 29.06
C VAL A 16 1.31 -4.02 28.45
N GLN A 17 0.30 -3.69 29.26
CA GLN A 17 -0.91 -3.01 28.80
C GLN A 17 -0.59 -1.67 28.12
N LYS A 18 0.32 -0.88 28.71
CA LYS A 18 0.76 0.40 28.13
C LYS A 18 1.49 0.25 26.79
N THR A 19 2.08 -0.91 26.52
CA THR A 19 2.75 -1.17 25.23
C THR A 19 1.81 -1.78 24.19
N VAL A 20 0.83 -2.57 24.62
CA VAL A 20 -0.14 -3.23 23.71
C VAL A 20 -1.29 -2.30 23.31
N GLN A 21 -1.85 -1.54 24.26
CA GLN A 21 -2.99 -0.66 24.01
C GLN A 21 -2.75 0.34 22.87
N PRO A 22 -1.56 0.97 22.74
CA PRO A 22 -1.29 1.89 21.66
C PRO A 22 -1.18 1.25 20.27
N LEU A 23 -1.23 -0.08 20.12
CA LEU A 23 -1.16 -0.74 18.81
C LEU A 23 -2.48 -0.65 18.01
N ASP A 24 -3.61 -0.42 18.67
CA ASP A 24 -4.92 -0.36 18.01
C ASP A 24 -5.04 0.86 17.06
N GLN A 25 -4.57 2.03 17.51
CA GLN A 25 -4.56 3.25 16.69
C GLN A 25 -3.69 3.17 15.41
N PRO A 26 -2.39 2.81 15.47
CA PRO A 26 -1.54 2.72 14.28
C PRO A 26 -1.98 1.59 13.35
N THR A 27 -2.50 0.47 13.86
CA THR A 27 -3.06 -0.58 12.99
C THR A 27 -4.32 -0.12 12.27
N GLN A 28 -5.21 0.64 12.93
CA GLN A 28 -6.37 1.24 12.28
C GLN A 28 -5.96 2.27 11.21
N GLN A 29 -4.96 3.12 11.49
CA GLN A 29 -4.40 4.06 10.51
C GLN A 29 -3.80 3.34 9.30
N LEU A 30 -3.13 2.20 9.52
CA LEU A 30 -2.61 1.37 8.43
C LEU A 30 -3.73 0.77 7.58
N VAL A 31 -4.85 0.34 8.18
CA VAL A 31 -6.02 -0.13 7.41
C VAL A 31 -6.59 0.99 6.52
N GLU A 32 -6.73 2.20 7.07
CA GLU A 32 -7.19 3.36 6.30
C GLU A 32 -6.22 3.70 5.14
N LEU A 33 -4.91 3.65 5.41
CA LEU A 33 -3.88 3.86 4.39
C LEU A 33 -3.93 2.79 3.29
N MET A 34 -4.13 1.51 3.63
CA MET A 34 -4.29 0.44 2.63
C MET A 34 -5.49 0.68 1.73
N SER A 35 -6.62 1.12 2.31
CA SER A 35 -7.84 1.44 1.54
C SER A 35 -7.63 2.63 0.59
N LEU A 36 -6.88 3.65 1.04
CA LEU A 36 -6.49 4.77 0.20
C LEU A 36 -5.58 4.31 -0.95
N MET A 37 -4.59 3.46 -0.66
CA MET A 37 -3.70 2.92 -1.69
C MET A 37 -4.46 2.09 -2.71
N GLU A 38 -5.40 1.24 -2.29
CA GLU A 38 -6.25 0.48 -3.21
C GLU A 38 -7.03 1.41 -4.17
N HIS A 39 -7.55 2.53 -3.67
CA HIS A 39 -8.20 3.55 -4.50
C HIS A 39 -7.23 4.18 -5.51
N ILE A 40 -6.03 4.53 -5.07
CA ILE A 40 -5.00 5.12 -5.94
C ILE A 40 -4.61 4.11 -7.04
N VAL A 41 -4.37 2.85 -6.69
CA VAL A 41 -4.02 1.80 -7.66
C VAL A 41 -5.12 1.63 -8.70
N LYS A 42 -6.39 1.57 -8.29
CA LYS A 42 -7.54 1.50 -9.21
C LYS A 42 -7.60 2.70 -10.14
N GLN A 43 -7.33 3.90 -9.63
CA GLN A 43 -7.30 5.12 -10.45
C GLN A 43 -6.17 5.08 -11.49
N ILE A 44 -4.96 4.69 -11.08
CA ILE A 44 -3.79 4.54 -11.98
C ILE A 44 -4.10 3.48 -13.05
N GLN A 45 -4.72 2.36 -12.65
CA GLN A 45 -5.10 1.29 -13.57
C GLN A 45 -6.07 1.80 -14.66
N LEU A 46 -7.06 2.61 -14.28
CA LEU A 46 -8.00 3.23 -15.23
C LEU A 46 -7.30 4.21 -16.18
N GLN A 47 -6.38 5.03 -15.66
CA GLN A 47 -5.60 5.95 -16.50
C GLN A 47 -4.70 5.22 -17.49
N ALA A 48 -4.03 4.16 -17.05
CA ALA A 48 -3.22 3.31 -17.92
C ALA A 48 -4.06 2.63 -19.02
N MET A 49 -5.26 2.16 -18.68
CA MET A 49 -6.19 1.58 -19.66
C MET A 49 -6.63 2.60 -20.71
N ASN A 50 -6.95 3.83 -20.29
CA ASN A 50 -7.30 4.91 -21.21
C ASN A 50 -6.13 5.29 -22.12
N ALA A 51 -4.90 5.31 -21.60
CA ALA A 51 -3.70 5.55 -22.39
C ALA A 51 -3.44 4.43 -23.41
N ALA A 52 -3.64 3.16 -23.02
CA ALA A 52 -3.52 2.01 -23.93
C ALA A 52 -4.56 2.08 -25.06
N LEU A 53 -5.80 2.47 -24.75
CA LEU A 53 -6.87 2.64 -25.73
C LEU A 53 -6.53 3.75 -26.74
N GLU A 54 -6.10 4.91 -26.26
CA GLU A 54 -5.74 6.02 -27.15
C GLU A 54 -4.51 5.66 -27.99
N ALA A 55 -3.51 4.96 -27.42
CA ALA A 55 -2.36 4.46 -28.15
C ALA A 55 -2.76 3.50 -29.30
N ALA A 56 -3.72 2.61 -29.06
CA ALA A 56 -4.28 1.74 -30.10
C ALA A 56 -5.01 2.54 -31.20
N ARG A 57 -5.66 3.66 -30.83
CA ARG A 57 -6.37 4.55 -31.75
C ARG A 57 -5.44 5.30 -32.71
N VAL A 58 -4.23 5.68 -32.27
CA VAL A 58 -3.23 6.36 -33.12
C VAL A 58 -2.40 5.38 -33.98
N GLY A 59 -2.66 4.07 -33.88
CA GLY A 59 -2.04 3.05 -34.73
C GLY A 59 -0.53 2.91 -34.52
N THR A 60 0.26 2.90 -35.61
CA THR A 60 1.73 2.68 -35.54
C THR A 60 2.47 3.76 -34.76
N ALA A 61 1.96 5.00 -34.72
CA ALA A 61 2.55 6.10 -33.95
C ALA A 61 2.35 5.93 -32.43
N GLY A 62 1.40 5.10 -32.01
CA GLY A 62 1.09 4.82 -30.60
C GLY A 62 1.78 3.60 -30.02
N GLN A 63 2.55 2.82 -30.80
CA GLN A 63 3.14 1.55 -30.33
C GLN A 63 4.02 1.70 -29.08
N ALA A 64 4.87 2.74 -29.03
CA ALA A 64 5.69 3.02 -27.85
C ALA A 64 4.86 3.41 -26.61
N PHE A 65 3.75 4.15 -26.81
CA PHE A 65 2.84 4.49 -25.72
C PHE A 65 2.04 3.28 -25.24
N ALA A 66 1.65 2.38 -26.13
CA ALA A 66 0.99 1.13 -25.78
C ALA A 66 1.92 0.24 -24.94
N GLU A 67 3.21 0.16 -25.27
CA GLU A 67 4.19 -0.60 -24.48
C GLU A 67 4.35 -0.02 -23.07
N ILE A 68 4.39 1.31 -22.92
CA ILE A 68 4.49 1.94 -21.60
C ILE A 68 3.19 1.76 -20.82
N ALA A 69 2.02 1.90 -21.45
CA ALA A 69 0.73 1.69 -20.81
C ALA A 69 0.58 0.25 -20.28
N GLU A 70 1.05 -0.76 -21.03
CA GLU A 70 1.06 -2.14 -20.56
C GLU A 70 2.03 -2.34 -19.38
N LYS A 71 3.19 -1.67 -19.38
CA LYS A 71 4.12 -1.71 -18.23
C LYS A 71 3.50 -1.08 -16.98
N VAL A 72 2.90 0.10 -17.09
CA VAL A 72 2.19 0.78 -15.98
C VAL A 72 1.05 -0.10 -15.48
N HIS A 73 0.29 -0.72 -16.39
CA HIS A 73 -0.75 -1.67 -16.01
C HIS A 73 -0.19 -2.89 -15.26
N GLY A 74 0.94 -3.42 -15.70
CA GLY A 74 1.71 -4.44 -14.99
C GLY A 74 2.09 -4.03 -13.57
N PHE A 75 2.63 -2.82 -13.39
CA PHE A 75 2.98 -2.29 -12.06
C PHE A 75 1.75 -2.09 -11.16
N THR A 76 0.63 -1.61 -11.71
CA THR A 76 -0.61 -1.49 -10.91
C THR A 76 -1.12 -2.83 -10.40
N ARG A 77 -1.04 -3.89 -11.21
CA ARG A 77 -1.43 -5.25 -10.78
C ARG A 77 -0.52 -5.79 -9.69
N GLN A 78 0.79 -5.52 -9.77
CA GLN A 78 1.74 -5.91 -8.73
C GLN A 78 1.48 -5.17 -7.42
N LEU A 79 1.18 -3.87 -7.49
CA LEU A 79 0.87 -3.06 -6.32
C LEU A 79 -0.46 -3.48 -5.67
N ASP A 80 -1.50 -3.76 -6.47
CA ASP A 80 -2.79 -4.30 -6.00
C ASP A 80 -2.63 -5.63 -5.26
N SER A 81 -1.82 -6.55 -5.82
CA SER A 81 -1.48 -7.82 -5.17
C SER A 81 -0.76 -7.59 -3.84
N ALA A 82 0.22 -6.68 -3.80
CA ALA A 82 0.98 -6.41 -2.59
C ALA A 82 0.11 -5.78 -1.49
N ILE A 83 -0.84 -4.90 -1.84
CA ILE A 83 -1.82 -4.34 -0.89
C ILE A 83 -2.73 -5.45 -0.34
N THR A 84 -3.20 -6.33 -1.21
CA THR A 84 -4.03 -7.49 -0.85
C THR A 84 -3.30 -8.44 0.10
N ASP A 85 -2.01 -8.67 -0.11
CA ASP A 85 -1.19 -9.57 0.72
C ASP A 85 -0.91 -8.98 2.12
N ILE A 86 -0.82 -7.65 2.26
CA ILE A 86 -0.53 -6.98 3.55
C ILE A 86 -1.79 -6.80 4.41
N HIS A 87 -2.96 -6.60 3.80
CA HIS A 87 -4.22 -6.41 4.51
C HIS A 87 -4.53 -7.49 5.60
N PRO A 88 -4.39 -8.80 5.34
CA PRO A 88 -4.60 -9.82 6.36
C PRO A 88 -3.54 -9.78 7.46
N LEU A 89 -2.31 -9.34 7.18
CA LEU A 89 -1.26 -9.21 8.19
C LEU A 89 -1.61 -8.09 9.19
N ILE A 90 -2.05 -6.92 8.70
CA ILE A 90 -2.48 -5.82 9.57
C ILE A 90 -3.68 -6.25 10.43
N THR A 91 -4.66 -6.90 9.81
CA THR A 91 -5.84 -7.43 10.51
C THR A 91 -5.44 -8.44 11.59
N HIS A 92 -4.44 -9.29 11.31
CA HIS A 92 -3.92 -10.25 12.28
C HIS A 92 -3.22 -9.57 13.46
N ILE A 93 -2.44 -8.50 13.24
CA ILE A 93 -1.85 -7.70 14.32
C ILE A 93 -2.93 -7.11 15.19
N GLN A 94 -3.94 -6.48 14.59
CA GLN A 94 -5.04 -5.86 15.34
C GLN A 94 -5.75 -6.90 16.20
N GLY A 95 -6.12 -8.05 15.63
CA GLY A 95 -6.77 -9.12 16.38
C GLY A 95 -5.90 -9.66 17.53
N THR A 96 -4.60 -9.87 17.29
CA THR A 96 -3.68 -10.35 18.33
C THR A 96 -3.45 -9.31 19.42
N ALA A 97 -3.39 -8.03 19.08
CA ALA A 97 -3.31 -6.94 20.06
C ALA A 97 -4.57 -6.85 20.93
N GLN A 98 -5.76 -7.03 20.34
CA GLN A 98 -7.02 -7.07 21.07
C GLN A 98 -7.09 -8.28 22.01
N ILE A 99 -6.69 -9.47 21.55
CA ILE A 99 -6.62 -10.69 22.37
C ILE A 99 -5.64 -10.48 23.54
N ALA A 100 -4.44 -9.95 23.26
CA ALA A 100 -3.44 -9.68 24.29
C ALA A 100 -3.97 -8.66 25.32
N SER A 101 -4.64 -7.60 24.87
CA SER A 101 -5.27 -6.62 25.77
C SER A 101 -6.33 -7.26 26.66
N ALA A 102 -7.19 -8.12 26.10
CA ALA A 102 -8.22 -8.84 26.86
C ALA A 102 -7.60 -9.78 27.91
N GLN A 103 -6.57 -10.54 27.54
CA GLN A 103 -5.84 -11.43 28.45
C GLN A 103 -5.15 -10.68 29.59
N ILE A 104 -4.61 -9.49 29.31
CA ILE A 104 -4.00 -8.62 30.34
C ILE A 104 -5.07 -8.13 31.32
N SER A 105 -6.22 -7.67 30.82
CA SER A 105 -7.32 -7.22 31.67
C SER A 105 -7.90 -8.36 32.51
N GLU A 106 -8.06 -9.56 31.95
CA GLU A 106 -8.47 -10.75 32.68
C GLU A 106 -7.45 -11.10 33.79
N SER A 107 -6.16 -11.15 33.44
CA SER A 107 -5.08 -11.42 34.39
C SER A 107 -5.05 -10.39 35.52
N GLN A 108 -5.23 -9.10 35.23
CA GLN A 108 -5.32 -8.06 36.26
C GLN A 108 -6.50 -8.29 37.21
N ASN A 109 -7.67 -8.68 36.68
CA ASN A 109 -8.85 -8.97 37.50
C ASN A 109 -8.66 -10.24 38.36
N SER A 110 -8.03 -11.29 37.85
CA SER A 110 -7.74 -12.50 38.62
C SER A 110 -6.76 -12.26 39.78
N LEU A 111 -5.90 -11.24 39.69
CA LEU A 111 -5.02 -10.84 40.79
C LEU A 111 -5.73 -10.05 41.90
N LEU A 112 -6.97 -9.62 41.68
CA LEU A 112 -7.81 -8.95 42.67
C LEU A 112 -8.66 -9.96 43.48
N THR A 113 -8.78 -11.20 43.01
CA THR A 113 -9.39 -12.30 43.77
C THR A 113 -8.39 -12.88 44.78
N PRO A 114 -8.74 -12.99 46.08
CA PRO A 114 -7.81 -13.39 47.14
C PRO A 114 -7.49 -14.89 47.16
N GLU A 115 -7.99 -15.66 46.20
CA GLU A 115 -7.72 -17.09 46.07
C GLU A 115 -6.53 -17.28 45.14
N ILE A 116 -5.43 -17.71 45.74
CA ILE A 116 -4.13 -17.87 45.10
C ILE A 116 -4.27 -18.93 43.99
N LEU A 117 -4.53 -18.50 42.75
CA LEU A 117 -4.28 -19.33 41.57
C LEU A 117 -2.83 -19.85 41.68
N PRO A 118 -2.55 -21.12 41.34
CA PRO A 118 -1.17 -21.61 41.36
C PRO A 118 -0.34 -20.70 40.48
N LEU A 119 0.62 -20.00 41.09
CA LEU A 119 1.50 -19.01 40.45
C LEU A 119 2.12 -19.52 39.14
N ASP A 120 2.22 -20.83 38.99
CA ASP A 120 2.71 -21.52 37.80
C ASP A 120 1.81 -21.34 36.56
N THR A 121 0.48 -21.39 36.70
CA THR A 121 -0.42 -21.20 35.54
C THR A 121 -0.41 -19.75 35.08
N THR A 122 -0.41 -18.81 36.02
CA THR A 122 -0.25 -17.39 35.70
C THR A 122 1.11 -17.12 35.06
N ARG A 123 2.18 -17.75 35.55
CA ARG A 123 3.52 -17.63 34.96
C ARG A 123 3.57 -18.12 33.51
N GLU A 124 2.95 -19.26 33.21
CA GLU A 124 2.89 -19.81 31.85
C GLU A 124 2.11 -18.88 30.89
N GLN A 125 0.94 -18.40 31.33
CA GLN A 125 0.14 -17.44 30.54
C GLN A 125 0.92 -16.16 30.23
N LEU A 126 1.73 -15.66 31.17
CA LEU A 126 2.57 -14.48 30.96
C LEU A 126 3.74 -14.73 30.03
N GLN A 127 4.35 -15.91 30.07
CA GLN A 127 5.40 -16.28 29.11
C GLN A 127 4.83 -16.37 27.69
N ASN A 128 3.64 -16.94 27.55
CA ASN A 128 2.92 -16.96 26.29
C ASN A 128 2.61 -15.53 25.81
N LEU A 129 2.10 -14.67 26.69
CA LEU A 129 1.84 -13.26 26.38
C LEU A 129 3.11 -12.50 25.96
N ALA A 130 4.22 -12.67 26.67
CA ALA A 130 5.50 -12.04 26.32
C ALA A 130 6.01 -12.50 24.95
N SER A 131 5.89 -13.81 24.65
CA SER A 131 6.27 -14.35 23.34
C SER A 131 5.37 -13.86 22.20
N SER A 132 4.06 -13.69 22.47
CA SER A 132 3.11 -13.12 21.51
C SER A 132 3.37 -11.63 21.30
N HIS A 133 3.76 -10.91 22.35
CA HIS A 133 4.12 -9.50 22.26
C HIS A 133 5.37 -9.27 21.41
N GLN A 134 6.41 -10.09 21.58
CA GLN A 134 7.61 -10.01 20.74
C GLN A 134 7.27 -10.25 19.26
N ARG A 135 6.46 -11.29 18.99
CA ARG A 135 5.99 -11.59 17.63
C ARG A 135 5.17 -10.44 17.02
N LEU A 136 4.33 -9.78 17.81
CA LEU A 136 3.61 -8.59 17.37
C LEU A 136 4.55 -7.45 17.00
N PHE A 137 5.57 -7.19 17.83
CA PHE A 137 6.55 -6.14 17.57
C PHE A 137 7.29 -6.39 16.25
N ASP A 138 7.75 -7.62 16.03
CA ASP A 138 8.43 -8.01 14.79
C ASP A 138 7.50 -7.86 13.58
N LEU A 139 6.21 -8.20 13.70
CA LEU A 139 5.24 -8.04 12.62
C LEU A 139 4.96 -6.56 12.32
N VAL A 140 4.79 -5.71 13.34
CA VAL A 140 4.59 -4.26 13.18
C VAL A 140 5.78 -3.63 12.44
N HIS A 141 7.00 -4.06 12.77
CA HIS A 141 8.20 -3.57 12.10
C HIS A 141 8.21 -3.98 10.62
N GLN A 142 7.96 -5.26 10.32
CA GLN A 142 7.87 -5.74 8.93
C GLN A 142 6.81 -5.02 8.10
N ILE A 143 5.63 -4.75 8.70
CA ILE A 143 4.56 -4.01 8.01
C ILE A 143 5.00 -2.56 7.75
N THR A 144 5.67 -1.92 8.71
CA THR A 144 6.18 -0.55 8.55
C THR A 144 7.17 -0.45 7.39
N ASP A 145 8.12 -1.39 7.33
CA ASP A 145 9.13 -1.46 6.26
C ASP A 145 8.47 -1.70 4.90
N THR A 146 7.54 -2.65 4.83
CA THR A 146 6.84 -2.99 3.59
C THR A 146 5.96 -1.83 3.11
N THR A 147 5.23 -1.17 4.01
CA THR A 147 4.40 0.01 3.70
C THR A 147 5.25 1.16 3.18
N SER A 148 6.44 1.37 3.77
CA SER A 148 7.37 2.40 3.31
C SER A 148 7.85 2.14 1.87
N GLY A 149 8.20 0.88 1.56
CA GLY A 149 8.53 0.48 0.19
C GLY A 149 7.38 0.68 -0.80
N GLN A 150 6.13 0.42 -0.39
CA GLN A 150 4.96 0.66 -1.23
C GLN A 150 4.71 2.14 -1.52
N LEU A 151 4.96 3.03 -0.55
CA LEU A 151 4.86 4.48 -0.76
C LEU A 151 5.88 4.97 -1.80
N GLU A 152 7.11 4.45 -1.76
CA GLU A 152 8.15 4.78 -2.75
C GLU A 152 7.75 4.32 -4.16
N VAL A 153 7.24 3.09 -4.30
CA VAL A 153 6.74 2.56 -5.58
C VAL A 153 5.57 3.38 -6.10
N THR A 154 4.65 3.79 -5.22
CA THR A 154 3.49 4.61 -5.58
C THR A 154 3.92 5.98 -6.10
N ALA A 155 4.80 6.67 -5.37
CA ALA A 155 5.33 7.98 -5.78
C ALA A 155 6.10 7.91 -7.11
N PHE A 156 6.90 6.86 -7.29
CA PHE A 156 7.59 6.60 -8.56
C PHE A 156 6.58 6.41 -9.71
N THR A 157 5.49 5.69 -9.46
CA THR A 157 4.42 5.46 -10.43
C THR A 157 3.71 6.77 -10.81
N GLU A 158 3.42 7.65 -9.85
CA GLU A 158 2.85 8.98 -10.11
C GLU A 158 3.77 9.86 -10.96
N GLN A 159 5.07 9.83 -10.68
CA GLN A 159 6.06 10.57 -11.49
C GLN A 159 6.12 10.03 -12.92
N LEU A 160 6.14 8.71 -13.08
CA LEU A 160 6.09 8.07 -14.40
C LEU A 160 4.82 8.45 -15.17
N LEU A 161 3.66 8.50 -14.51
CA LEU A 161 2.41 8.93 -15.13
C LEU A 161 2.46 10.37 -15.63
N THR A 162 3.05 11.28 -14.84
CA THR A 162 3.22 12.69 -15.24
C THR A 162 4.15 12.81 -16.44
N GLN A 163 5.24 12.05 -16.45
CA GLN A 163 6.16 11.98 -17.58
C GLN A 163 5.48 11.37 -18.81
N LEU A 164 4.63 10.37 -18.62
CA LEU A 164 3.83 9.77 -19.69
C LEU A 164 2.87 10.78 -20.31
N ASP A 165 2.12 11.54 -19.51
CA ASP A 165 1.16 12.55 -20.00
C ASP A 165 1.86 13.62 -20.82
N THR A 166 2.99 14.15 -20.33
CA THR A 166 3.79 15.15 -21.06
C THR A 166 4.32 14.60 -22.38
N THR A 167 4.89 13.39 -22.36
CA THR A 167 5.39 12.72 -23.56
C THR A 167 4.26 12.48 -24.56
N THR A 168 3.09 12.04 -24.08
CA THR A 168 1.90 11.79 -24.91
C THR A 168 1.46 13.08 -25.59
N LYS A 169 1.31 14.19 -24.85
CA LYS A 169 0.98 15.51 -25.42
C LYS A 169 1.97 15.96 -26.49
N THR A 170 3.27 15.85 -26.23
CA THR A 170 4.30 16.22 -27.22
C THR A 170 4.20 15.38 -28.49
N ALA A 171 3.95 14.07 -28.35
CA ALA A 171 3.75 13.18 -29.49
C ALA A 171 2.51 13.57 -30.30
N THR A 172 1.38 13.85 -29.65
CA THR A 172 0.14 14.27 -30.33
C THR A 172 0.33 15.58 -31.10
N THR A 173 1.00 16.58 -30.49
CA THR A 173 1.32 17.85 -31.17
C THR A 173 2.24 17.65 -32.36
N SER A 174 3.27 16.82 -32.22
CA SER A 174 4.22 16.54 -33.30
C SER A 174 3.54 15.83 -34.48
N SER A 175 2.68 14.86 -34.20
CA SER A 175 1.89 14.14 -35.21
C SER A 175 0.96 15.10 -35.97
N SER A 176 0.26 16.00 -35.26
CA SER A 176 -0.59 17.02 -35.88
C SER A 176 0.21 17.93 -36.83
N LYS A 177 1.40 18.39 -36.41
CA LYS A 177 2.27 19.24 -37.23
C LYS A 177 2.80 18.53 -38.47
N LEU A 178 3.10 17.23 -38.35
CA LEU A 178 3.52 16.41 -39.48
C LEU A 178 2.38 16.26 -40.51
N ALA A 179 1.15 15.99 -40.05
CA ALA A 179 -0.01 15.90 -40.92
C ALA A 179 -0.26 17.21 -41.69
N GLN A 180 -0.16 18.36 -41.02
CA GLN A 180 -0.26 19.67 -41.68
C GLN A 180 0.80 19.87 -42.76
N THR A 181 2.05 19.47 -42.47
CA THR A 181 3.17 19.60 -43.41
C THR A 181 2.95 18.74 -44.66
N PHE A 182 2.46 17.52 -44.51
CA PHE A 182 2.09 16.66 -45.64
C PHE A 182 0.98 17.28 -46.50
N GLN A 183 -0.02 17.88 -45.87
CA GLN A 183 -1.12 18.53 -46.58
C GLN A 183 -0.64 19.74 -47.39
N GLN A 184 0.29 20.52 -46.83
CA GLN A 184 0.95 21.61 -47.55
C GLN A 184 1.74 21.10 -48.76
N LEU A 185 2.50 20.02 -48.61
CA LEU A 185 3.29 19.45 -49.71
C LEU A 185 2.40 18.94 -50.86
N LEU A 186 1.29 18.27 -50.53
CA LEU A 186 0.30 17.84 -51.53
C LEU A 186 -0.29 19.03 -52.28
N SER A 187 -0.60 20.12 -51.58
CA SER A 187 -1.12 21.33 -52.21
C SER A 187 -0.10 21.99 -53.16
N GLN A 188 1.20 21.99 -52.81
CA GLN A 188 2.26 22.48 -53.70
C GLN A 188 2.40 21.62 -54.96
N LEU A 189 2.42 20.30 -54.82
CA LEU A 189 2.53 19.38 -55.97
C LEU A 189 1.35 19.52 -56.94
N GLN A 190 0.12 19.66 -56.41
CA GLN A 190 -1.06 19.93 -57.24
C GLN A 190 -0.98 21.27 -57.97
N THR A 191 -0.37 22.27 -57.33
CA THR A 191 -0.16 23.59 -57.94
C THR A 191 0.87 23.52 -59.06
N GLU A 192 1.99 22.82 -58.86
CA GLU A 192 2.99 22.61 -59.91
C GLU A 192 2.45 21.81 -61.11
N GLN A 193 1.68 20.75 -60.88
CA GLN A 193 1.06 19.99 -61.97
C GLN A 193 0.11 20.85 -62.81
N ARG A 194 -0.63 21.77 -62.20
CA ARG A 194 -1.52 22.71 -62.91
C ARG A 194 -0.78 23.78 -63.72
N ILE A 195 0.47 24.07 -63.39
CA ILE A 195 1.30 25.05 -64.11
C ILE A 195 2.04 24.37 -65.29
N SER A 196 2.26 23.06 -65.21
CA SER A 196 2.96 22.28 -66.23
C SER A 196 2.07 21.76 -67.38
N THR A 197 0.74 21.90 -67.29
CA THR A 197 -0.24 21.61 -68.37
C THR A 197 -0.76 22.89 -69.00
#